data_AF-A0A2E7MSV2-F1
#
_entry.id   AF-A0A2E7MSV2-F1
#
_cell.length_a   1.000
_cell.length_b   1.000
_cell.length_c   1.000
_cell.angle_alpha   90.00
_cell.angle_beta   90.00
_cell.angle_gamma   90.00
#
_symmetry.space_group_name_H-M   'P 1'
#
loop_
_entity.id
_entity.type
_entity.pdbx_description
1 polymer ?
#
loop_
_entity_poly.entity_id
_entity_poly.type
_entity_poly.pdbx_seq_one_letter_code
_entity_poly.pdbx_strand_id
1 'polypeptide(L)'
;MNNTVNNLQDLLSQRKFGEETFAQLERNTYKYTTCGAWIHESDWGVALGSIVEGVDEGTQTYTLNYPFTIEEFWEALQAVEDEAAEIWKATHGCEDCHDEPHASPLHRGRTWRSYRAWPINPDCKTCEGEGVII
;
A
#
# COMPACT_ATOMS: atom_id res chain seq x y z
N MET A 1 -18.60 22.67 -9.45
CA MET A 1 -18.69 22.51 -7.98
C MET A 1 -17.33 22.92 -7.43
N ASN A 2 -17.26 23.58 -6.28
CA ASN A 2 -15.96 23.94 -5.72
C ASN A 2 -15.36 22.68 -5.07
N ASN A 3 -14.37 22.08 -5.72
CA ASN A 3 -13.71 20.84 -5.29
C ASN A 3 -12.45 21.12 -4.44
N THR A 4 -12.24 22.40 -4.09
CA THR A 4 -11.14 22.84 -3.24
C THR A 4 -11.37 22.37 -1.80
N VAL A 5 -10.29 21.88 -1.20
CA VAL A 5 -10.13 21.45 0.18
C VAL A 5 -9.19 22.44 0.85
N ASN A 6 -9.70 23.24 1.78
CA ASN A 6 -8.91 24.27 2.47
C ASN A 6 -8.50 23.86 3.88
N ASN A 7 -9.08 22.78 4.40
CA ASN A 7 -8.89 22.27 5.76
C ASN A 7 -9.42 20.82 5.84
N LEU A 8 -9.24 20.18 6.99
CA LEU A 8 -9.71 18.81 7.24
C LEU A 8 -11.23 18.66 7.04
N GLN A 9 -12.04 19.62 7.49
CA GLN A 9 -13.49 19.52 7.41
C GLN A 9 -13.97 19.51 5.95
N ASP A 10 -13.33 20.29 5.09
CA ASP A 10 -13.56 20.25 3.65
C ASP A 10 -13.19 18.87 3.08
N LEU A 11 -12.05 18.30 3.48
CA LEU A 11 -11.61 16.97 3.03
C LEU A 11 -12.65 15.89 3.37
N LEU A 12 -13.07 15.83 4.63
CA LEU A 12 -14.07 14.87 5.12
C LEU A 12 -15.39 14.99 4.37
N SER A 13 -15.85 16.23 4.15
CA SER A 13 -17.10 16.52 3.42
C SER A 13 -17.02 16.10 1.94
N GLN A 14 -15.91 16.43 1.27
CA GLN A 14 -15.72 16.17 -0.17
C GLN A 14 -15.51 14.68 -0.47
N ARG A 15 -14.92 13.92 0.46
CA ARG A 15 -14.72 12.47 0.35
C ARG A 15 -16.03 11.67 0.33
N LYS A 16 -17.10 12.16 0.98
CA LYS A 16 -18.44 11.55 0.99
C LYS A 16 -18.51 10.12 1.56
N PHE A 17 -17.59 9.74 2.45
CA PHE A 17 -17.60 8.44 3.14
C PHE A 17 -18.20 8.48 4.56
N GLY A 18 -18.78 9.62 4.97
CA GLY A 18 -19.44 9.76 6.28
C GLY A 18 -18.46 9.85 7.45
N GLU A 19 -17.21 10.21 7.20
CA GLU A 19 -16.19 10.45 8.21
C GLU A 19 -16.43 11.80 8.88
N GLU A 20 -16.39 11.85 10.21
CA GLU A 20 -16.56 13.06 11.03
C GLU A 20 -15.25 13.50 11.69
N THR A 21 -14.24 12.63 11.73
CA THR A 21 -12.97 12.89 12.43
C THR A 21 -11.78 12.38 11.61
N PHE A 22 -10.59 12.94 11.86
CA PHE A 22 -9.35 12.46 11.24
C PHE A 22 -9.08 10.99 11.55
N ALA A 23 -9.34 10.53 12.78
CA ALA A 23 -9.14 9.12 13.15
C ALA A 23 -10.01 8.14 12.32
N GLN A 24 -11.22 8.55 11.92
CA GLN A 24 -12.06 7.75 11.03
C GLN A 24 -11.53 7.76 9.60
N LEU A 25 -11.10 8.93 9.12
CA LEU A 25 -10.42 9.09 7.83
C LEU A 25 -9.17 8.21 7.74
N GLU A 26 -8.32 8.23 8.76
CA GLU A 26 -7.11 7.42 8.86
C GLU A 26 -7.42 5.93 8.78
N ARG A 27 -8.34 5.47 9.64
CA ARG A 27 -8.78 4.08 9.64
C ARG A 27 -9.37 3.65 8.29
N ASN A 28 -10.18 4.50 7.67
CA ASN A 28 -10.79 4.18 6.38
C ASN A 28 -9.75 4.14 5.27
N THR A 29 -8.80 5.07 5.26
CA THR A 29 -7.71 5.09 4.27
C THR A 29 -6.90 3.81 4.34
N TYR A 30 -6.54 3.36 5.54
CA TYR A 30 -5.86 2.08 5.74
C TYR A 30 -6.73 0.87 5.34
N LYS A 31 -8.00 0.84 5.75
CA LYS A 31 -8.86 -0.33 5.57
C LYS A 31 -9.33 -0.54 4.14
N TYR A 32 -9.52 0.53 3.38
CA TYR A 32 -10.16 0.50 2.07
C TYR A 32 -9.20 0.71 0.90
N THR A 33 -7.90 0.82 1.17
CA THR A 33 -6.84 0.69 0.16
C THR A 33 -6.33 -0.75 0.12
N THR A 34 -5.85 -1.17 -1.04
CA THR A 34 -5.30 -2.52 -1.25
C THR A 34 -3.96 -2.66 -0.54
N CYS A 35 -3.11 -1.64 -0.63
CA CYS A 35 -1.79 -1.61 -0.01
C CYS A 35 -1.78 -1.25 1.49
N GLY A 36 -2.93 -0.93 2.09
CA GLY A 36 -2.99 -0.47 3.49
C GLY A 36 -2.33 0.89 3.71
N ALA A 37 -2.63 1.86 2.85
CA ALA A 37 -2.07 3.21 2.92
C ALA A 37 -2.34 3.90 4.26
N TRP A 38 -1.34 4.59 4.78
CA TRP A 38 -1.46 5.48 5.93
C TRP A 38 -1.70 6.92 5.48
N ILE A 39 -2.27 7.72 6.37
CA ILE A 39 -2.45 9.16 6.21
C ILE A 39 -2.07 9.86 7.51
N HIS A 40 -1.33 10.96 7.41
CA HIS A 40 -0.97 11.82 8.54
C HIS A 40 -1.50 13.23 8.34
N GLU A 41 -2.08 13.81 9.40
CA GLU A 41 -2.49 15.21 9.44
C GLU A 41 -1.34 16.09 9.91
N SER A 42 -1.27 17.29 9.36
CA SER A 42 -0.39 18.38 9.81
C SER A 42 -1.15 19.70 9.81
N ASP A 43 -0.58 20.73 10.42
CA ASP A 43 -1.16 22.09 10.43
C ASP A 43 -1.39 22.67 9.01
N TRP A 44 -0.67 22.14 8.02
CA TRP A 44 -0.64 22.67 6.67
C TRP A 44 -1.37 21.81 5.64
N GLY A 45 -1.83 20.60 6.02
CA GLY A 45 -2.35 19.64 5.05
C GLY A 45 -2.27 18.19 5.51
N VAL A 46 -2.22 17.28 4.55
CA VAL A 46 -2.13 15.83 4.79
C VAL A 46 -0.97 15.20 4.04
N ALA A 47 -0.45 14.09 4.56
CA ALA A 47 0.56 13.27 3.89
C ALA A 47 0.07 11.82 3.75
N LEU A 48 0.32 11.20 2.61
CA LEU A 48 -0.07 9.82 2.27
C LEU A 48 1.17 8.97 1.96
N GLY A 49 1.10 7.69 2.29
CA GLY A 49 2.11 6.70 1.89
C GLY A 49 1.72 5.28 2.30
N SER A 50 2.59 4.31 2.05
CA SER A 50 2.43 2.93 2.52
C SER A 50 3.77 2.27 2.86
N ILE A 51 3.73 1.31 3.77
CA ILE A 51 4.84 0.40 4.09
C ILE A 51 4.49 -0.95 3.47
N VAL A 52 5.39 -1.51 2.66
CA VAL A 52 5.12 -2.80 2.02
C VAL A 52 5.46 -3.93 2.98
N GLU A 53 4.46 -4.72 3.36
CA GLU A 53 4.62 -5.81 4.33
C GLU A 53 5.68 -6.80 3.84
N GLY A 54 6.58 -7.22 4.75
CA GLY A 54 7.57 -8.26 4.46
C GLY A 54 8.90 -7.77 3.89
N VAL A 55 9.04 -6.46 3.62
CA VAL A 55 10.26 -5.84 3.10
C VAL A 55 10.60 -4.54 3.82
N ASP A 56 11.87 -4.13 3.76
CA ASP A 56 12.33 -2.82 4.26
C ASP A 56 12.21 -1.74 3.16
N GLU A 57 11.04 -1.69 2.52
CA GLU A 57 10.72 -0.76 1.44
C GLU A 57 9.30 -0.21 1.61
N GLY A 58 9.09 1.02 1.17
CA GLY A 58 7.81 1.73 1.25
C GLY A 58 7.65 2.69 0.10
N THR A 59 6.43 3.19 -0.08
CA THR A 59 6.15 4.18 -1.12
C THR A 59 6.80 5.51 -0.77
N GLN A 60 6.88 6.41 -1.75
CA GLN A 60 7.10 7.82 -1.47
C GLN A 60 6.00 8.38 -0.56
N THR A 61 6.34 9.47 0.12
CA THR A 61 5.37 10.26 0.88
C THR A 61 4.83 11.39 0.03
N TYR A 62 3.53 11.36 -0.24
CA TYR A 62 2.82 12.38 -1.00
C TYR A 62 2.20 13.41 -0.05
N THR A 63 2.78 14.61 0.01
CA THR A 63 2.32 15.70 0.88
C THR A 63 1.44 16.68 0.10
N LEU A 64 0.23 16.90 0.58
CA LEU A 64 -0.74 17.84 0.02
C LEU A 64 -1.00 18.97 1.02
N ASN A 65 -0.46 20.16 0.72
CA ASN A 65 -0.71 21.35 1.52
C ASN A 65 -2.01 22.02 1.10
N TYR A 66 -2.78 22.53 2.07
CA TYR A 66 -3.96 23.34 1.78
C TYR A 66 -3.58 24.68 1.11
N PRO A 67 -4.41 25.20 0.18
CA PRO A 67 -5.53 24.51 -0.42
C PRO A 67 -5.08 23.51 -1.51
N PHE A 68 -5.74 22.36 -1.57
CA PHE A 68 -5.63 21.40 -2.67
C PHE A 68 -7.02 21.02 -3.17
N THR A 69 -7.13 20.24 -4.24
CA THR A 69 -8.39 19.74 -4.80
C THR A 69 -8.64 18.29 -4.38
N ILE A 70 -9.90 17.89 -4.22
CA ILE A 70 -10.21 16.50 -3.89
C ILE A 70 -9.66 15.52 -4.94
N GLU A 71 -9.51 15.97 -6.20
CA GLU A 71 -8.84 15.21 -7.26
C GLU A 71 -7.36 14.97 -6.96
N GLU A 72 -6.59 15.99 -6.55
CA GLU A 72 -5.19 15.84 -6.15
C GLU A 72 -5.02 14.85 -4.98
N PHE A 73 -6.00 14.80 -4.06
CA PHE A 73 -6.02 13.78 -3.00
C PHE A 73 -6.15 12.37 -3.56
N TRP A 74 -7.08 12.14 -4.49
CA TRP A 74 -7.27 10.82 -5.09
C TRP A 74 -6.11 10.41 -5.99
N GLU A 75 -5.52 11.35 -6.73
CA GLU A 75 -4.32 11.11 -7.53
C GLU A 75 -3.13 10.71 -6.66
N ALA A 76 -2.90 11.41 -5.55
CA ALA A 76 -1.87 11.03 -4.59
C ALA A 76 -2.12 9.66 -3.97
N LEU A 77 -3.36 9.33 -3.60
CA LEU A 77 -3.70 8.02 -3.05
C LEU A 77 -3.50 6.89 -4.08
N GLN A 78 -3.88 7.12 -5.34
CA GLN A 78 -3.67 6.15 -6.41
C GLN A 78 -2.18 5.95 -6.69
N ALA A 79 -1.38 7.01 -6.66
CA ALA A 79 0.07 6.91 -6.82
C ALA A 79 0.71 6.03 -5.73
N VAL A 80 0.25 6.14 -4.47
CA VAL A 80 0.68 5.25 -3.37
C VAL A 80 0.30 3.80 -3.66
N GLU A 81 -0.92 3.52 -4.11
CA GLU A 81 -1.35 2.15 -4.46
C GLU A 81 -0.52 1.55 -5.58
N ASP A 82 -0.25 2.32 -6.62
CA ASP A 82 0.51 1.88 -7.79
C ASP A 82 1.97 1.60 -7.41
N GLU A 83 2.63 2.51 -6.67
CA GLU A 83 4.01 2.31 -6.17
C GLU A 83 4.10 1.08 -5.26
N ALA A 84 3.16 0.91 -4.33
CA ALA A 84 3.16 -0.24 -3.44
C ALA A 84 2.99 -1.55 -4.22
N ALA A 85 2.14 -1.57 -5.25
CA ALA A 85 1.97 -2.73 -6.12
C ALA A 85 3.23 -3.04 -6.95
N GLU A 86 3.96 -2.02 -7.40
CA GLU A 86 5.25 -2.20 -8.07
C GLU A 86 6.31 -2.78 -7.13
N ILE A 87 6.45 -2.22 -5.92
CA ILE A 87 7.38 -2.75 -4.90
C ILE A 87 7.01 -4.19 -4.55
N TRP A 88 5.73 -4.48 -4.35
CA TRP A 88 5.26 -5.84 -4.06
C TRP A 88 5.67 -6.82 -5.15
N LYS A 89 5.40 -6.52 -6.43
CA LYS A 89 5.82 -7.36 -7.56
C LYS A 89 7.34 -7.55 -7.60
N ALA A 90 8.09 -6.47 -7.35
CA ALA A 90 9.54 -6.46 -7.38
C ALA A 90 10.20 -7.21 -6.20
N THR A 91 9.46 -7.56 -5.15
CA THR A 91 10.04 -8.16 -3.93
C THR A 91 9.40 -9.50 -3.52
N HIS A 92 8.13 -9.71 -3.85
CA HIS A 92 7.38 -10.91 -3.47
C HIS A 92 7.09 -11.85 -4.67
N GLY A 93 7.39 -11.40 -5.89
CA GLY A 93 7.00 -12.09 -7.12
C GLY A 93 5.50 -12.02 -7.39
N CYS A 94 5.00 -12.84 -8.33
CA CYS A 94 3.56 -12.90 -8.61
C CYS A 94 2.79 -13.80 -7.64
N GLU A 95 1.47 -13.63 -7.61
CA GLU A 95 0.56 -14.49 -6.82
C GLU A 95 0.70 -15.98 -7.16
N ASP A 96 1.03 -16.35 -8.40
CA ASP A 96 1.27 -17.75 -8.77
C ASP A 96 2.51 -18.35 -8.09
N CYS A 97 3.46 -17.53 -7.63
CA CYS A 97 4.59 -18.01 -6.83
C CYS A 97 4.18 -18.40 -5.40
N HIS A 98 3.03 -17.92 -4.93
CA HIS A 98 2.53 -18.19 -3.58
C HIS A 98 2.01 -19.63 -3.41
N ASP A 99 1.58 -20.28 -4.51
CA ASP A 99 0.92 -21.59 -4.47
C ASP A 99 1.84 -22.79 -4.74
N GLU A 100 3.09 -22.56 -5.16
CA GLU A 100 4.10 -23.61 -5.30
C GLU A 100 5.18 -23.48 -4.22
N PRO A 101 5.00 -24.11 -3.03
CA PRO A 101 6.13 -24.42 -2.19
C PRO A 101 7.02 -25.41 -2.95
N HIS A 102 7.99 -24.90 -3.70
CA HIS A 102 9.23 -25.65 -3.89
C HIS A 102 9.92 -25.69 -2.53
N ALA A 103 9.38 -26.52 -1.64
CA ALA A 103 10.11 -27.06 -0.52
C ALA A 103 11.34 -27.72 -1.14
N SER A 104 12.46 -27.00 -1.10
CA SER A 104 13.78 -27.56 -1.35
C SER A 104 13.83 -28.96 -0.70
N PRO A 105 14.25 -30.02 -1.41
CA PRO A 105 14.31 -31.37 -0.87
C PRO A 105 15.10 -31.48 0.44
N LEU A 106 15.89 -30.45 0.79
CA LEU A 106 16.67 -30.33 2.02
C LEU A 106 15.86 -30.00 3.28
N HIS A 107 14.56 -29.65 3.18
CA HIS A 107 13.73 -29.27 4.34
C HIS A 107 12.55 -30.21 4.61
N ARG A 108 12.72 -31.52 4.34
CA ARG A 108 11.83 -32.54 4.90
C ARG A 108 12.08 -32.68 6.40
N GLY A 109 11.46 -31.84 7.22
CA GLY A 109 11.48 -32.13 8.66
C GLY A 109 11.11 -31.06 9.67
N ARG A 110 10.64 -29.86 9.33
CA ARG A 110 10.07 -28.95 10.34
C ARG A 110 8.83 -28.24 9.82
N THR A 111 7.81 -28.21 10.66
CA THR A 111 6.50 -27.61 10.45
C THR A 111 6.62 -26.09 10.35
N TRP A 112 6.50 -25.52 9.15
CA TRP A 112 6.53 -24.07 8.91
C TRP A 112 5.14 -23.46 9.13
N ARG A 113 4.72 -23.40 10.39
CA ARG A 113 3.53 -22.66 10.82
C ARG A 113 3.85 -21.22 11.25
N SER A 114 4.96 -20.66 10.79
CA SER A 114 5.45 -19.37 11.27
C SER A 114 6.26 -18.64 10.18
N TYR A 115 5.68 -17.53 9.71
CA TYR A 115 6.24 -16.46 8.88
C TYR A 115 6.34 -16.68 7.37
N ARG A 116 5.71 -15.73 6.67
CA ARG A 116 5.34 -15.67 5.25
C ARG A 116 6.45 -14.98 4.45
N ALA A 117 7.40 -15.76 3.97
CA ALA A 117 8.25 -15.34 2.86
C ALA A 117 8.30 -16.51 1.90
N TRP A 118 7.54 -16.41 0.81
CA TRP A 118 7.56 -17.41 -0.24
C TRP A 118 8.75 -17.09 -1.14
N PRO A 119 9.68 -18.02 -1.34
CA PRO A 119 10.78 -17.75 -2.22
C PRO A 119 10.26 -17.52 -3.64
N ILE A 120 10.73 -16.45 -4.29
CA ILE A 120 10.44 -16.19 -5.70
C ILE A 120 10.79 -17.43 -6.52
N ASN A 121 9.82 -17.90 -7.31
CA ASN A 121 10.02 -19.03 -8.21
C ASN A 121 10.67 -18.51 -9.51
N PRO A 122 11.98 -18.78 -9.74
CA PRO A 122 12.68 -18.29 -10.93
C PRO A 122 12.14 -18.91 -12.23
N ASP A 123 11.43 -20.03 -12.14
CA ASP A 123 10.83 -20.74 -13.29
C ASP A 123 9.33 -20.41 -13.46
N CYS A 124 8.82 -19.42 -12.72
CA CYS A 124 7.41 -19.05 -12.80
C CYS A 124 7.08 -18.55 -14.21
N LYS A 125 6.08 -19.15 -14.86
CA LYS A 125 5.66 -18.74 -16.21
C LYS A 125 4.89 -17.43 -16.25
N THR A 126 4.54 -16.89 -15.07
CA THR A 126 3.75 -15.68 -14.93
C THR A 126 4.62 -14.46 -14.61
N CYS A 127 5.53 -14.57 -13.64
CA CYS A 127 6.49 -13.49 -13.35
C CYS A 127 7.89 -13.70 -13.91
N GLU A 128 8.18 -14.84 -14.54
CA GLU A 128 9.51 -15.17 -15.08
C GLU A 128 10.65 -15.02 -14.06
N GLY A 129 10.34 -15.18 -12.77
CA GLY A 129 11.30 -15.00 -11.69
C GLY A 129 11.54 -13.55 -11.27
N GLU A 130 10.71 -12.60 -11.70
CA GLU A 130 10.78 -11.22 -11.24
C GLU A 130 10.48 -11.15 -9.74
N GLY A 131 11.36 -10.48 -8.99
CA GLY A 131 11.31 -10.39 -7.54
C GLY A 131 12.71 -10.50 -6.90
N VAL A 132 12.96 -9.81 -5.78
CA VAL A 132 14.14 -10.06 -4.92
C VAL A 132 13.69 -10.36 -3.50
N ILE A 133 14.08 -11.52 -2.96
CA ILE A 133 14.00 -11.78 -1.51
C ILE A 133 15.14 -10.99 -0.86
N ILE A 134 14.80 -9.96 -0.09
CA ILE A 134 15.77 -9.13 0.64
C ILE A 134 15.93 -9.66 2.07
#